data_AF-A0A286GA56-F1
#
_entry.id   AF-A0A286GA56-F1
#
_cell.length_a   1.000
_cell.length_b   1.000
_cell.length_c   1.000
_cell.angle_alpha   90.00
_cell.angle_beta   90.00
_cell.angle_gamma   90.00
#
_symmetry.space_group_name_H-M   'P 1'
#
loop_
_entity.id
_entity.type
_entity.pdbx_description
1 polymer ?
#
loop_
_entity_poly.entity_id
_entity_poly.type
_entity_poly.pdbx_seq_one_letter_code
_entity_poly.pdbx_strand_id
1 'polypeptide(L)'
;MNFGFCLGKKAPEDVLLLHKIKSPKMLGRAAKEAGTSPKILFGTFATEEKVVTLTCEVAPITGIARRVRMLLRQAKLNLTIRVLGPDGEVAEEDRDDEDEDEDAEAEAEAESGEQASGGGPDESAADQDRGDAAAYDGLRDEIVALGRDHRAELSDQAAARLSAVLKAADAARTAGRIADGLALLRQVQGELDTALADGGGGEASDGPSANAVAAARAALVALAERTRDRLSPDALKRMSAELKAADALARAGDLAGALAGLRALTRVLEQASGGADLLPVWTAAREDLDRQIELLKAALRSFRHPDLDRIAEVGFNAFTDGRNTALMAALFDFKQSPTPQAAAKVEAAIARYEELLGSGSVLDDYDDNPFGVRVTLRQTLTRGLDALRAGLVGRG
;
A
#
# COMPACT_ATOMS: atom_id res chain seq x y z
N MET A 1 -15.47 -17.53 -18.22
CA MET A 1 -14.16 -18.23 -18.27
C MET A 1 -13.16 -17.42 -17.47
N ASN A 2 -11.99 -17.97 -17.15
CA ASN A 2 -10.91 -17.20 -16.51
C ASN A 2 -9.86 -16.84 -17.56
N PHE A 3 -9.20 -15.70 -17.38
CA PHE A 3 -8.09 -15.29 -18.23
C PHE A 3 -6.84 -14.91 -17.44
N GLY A 4 -5.70 -15.00 -18.13
CA GLY A 4 -4.46 -14.33 -17.79
C GLY A 4 -3.90 -13.66 -19.04
N PHE A 5 -3.46 -12.42 -18.91
CA PHE A 5 -2.91 -11.63 -20.00
C PHE A 5 -1.54 -11.08 -19.61
N CYS A 6 -0.57 -11.19 -20.51
CA CYS A 6 0.75 -10.56 -20.37
C CYS A 6 0.93 -9.56 -21.50
N LEU A 7 1.24 -8.31 -21.14
CA LEU A 7 1.47 -7.23 -22.10
C LEU A 7 2.95 -7.26 -22.54
N GLY A 8 3.21 -7.82 -23.71
CA GLY A 8 4.53 -7.88 -24.33
C GLY A 8 5.09 -6.49 -24.65
N LYS A 9 6.41 -6.41 -24.89
CA LYS A 9 7.06 -5.13 -25.24
C LYS A 9 6.55 -4.56 -26.55
N LYS A 10 6.10 -5.43 -27.46
CA LYS A 10 5.43 -5.10 -28.73
C LYS A 10 4.11 -5.88 -28.84
N ALA A 11 3.15 -5.37 -29.61
CA ALA A 11 1.82 -5.98 -29.77
C ALA A 11 1.81 -7.49 -30.15
N PRO A 12 2.68 -8.02 -31.02
CA PRO A 12 2.68 -9.46 -31.33
C PRO A 12 3.28 -10.34 -30.22
N GLU A 13 3.85 -9.75 -29.17
CA GLU A 13 4.38 -10.48 -28.01
C GLU A 13 3.36 -10.58 -26.86
N ASP A 14 2.13 -10.11 -27.07
CA ASP A 14 1.05 -10.22 -26.10
C ASP A 14 0.59 -11.67 -25.97
N VAL A 15 0.41 -12.12 -24.73
CA VAL A 15 -0.02 -13.50 -24.44
C VAL A 15 -1.34 -13.47 -23.71
N LEU A 16 -2.39 -14.01 -24.32
CA LEU A 16 -3.69 -14.24 -23.70
C LEU A 16 -3.93 -15.73 -23.49
N LEU A 17 -4.14 -16.13 -22.23
CA LEU A 17 -4.48 -17.50 -21.84
C LEU A 17 -5.91 -17.55 -21.30
N LEU A 18 -6.72 -18.46 -21.82
CA LEU A 18 -8.11 -18.66 -21.39
C LEU A 18 -8.32 -20.08 -20.85
N HIS A 19 -8.98 -20.22 -19.71
CA HIS A 19 -9.31 -21.55 -19.15
C HIS A 19 -10.60 -21.53 -18.33
N LYS A 20 -11.37 -22.62 -18.38
CA LYS A 20 -12.65 -22.77 -17.65
C LYS A 20 -12.52 -23.13 -16.16
N ILE A 21 -11.33 -23.51 -15.70
CA ILE A 21 -11.12 -24.21 -14.41
C ILE A 21 -9.94 -23.59 -13.65
N LYS A 22 -8.79 -23.40 -14.32
CA LYS A 22 -7.63 -22.78 -13.69
C LYS A 22 -8.00 -21.38 -13.19
N SER A 23 -7.63 -21.07 -11.94
CA SER A 23 -7.88 -19.77 -11.32
C SER A 23 -7.22 -18.64 -12.13
N PRO A 24 -7.80 -17.42 -12.16
CA PRO A 24 -7.21 -16.27 -12.84
C PRO A 24 -5.76 -16.01 -12.45
N LYS A 25 -5.44 -16.02 -11.15
CA LYS A 25 -4.07 -15.84 -10.66
C LYS A 25 -3.04 -16.83 -11.23
N MET A 26 -3.41 -18.10 -11.38
CA MET A 26 -2.55 -19.10 -12.01
C MET A 26 -2.36 -18.83 -13.51
N LEU A 27 -3.42 -18.38 -14.19
CA LEU A 27 -3.33 -18.00 -15.61
C LEU A 27 -2.47 -16.75 -15.80
N GLY A 28 -2.57 -15.76 -14.91
CA GLY A 28 -1.72 -14.57 -14.94
C GLY A 28 -0.23 -14.93 -14.77
N ARG A 29 0.09 -15.86 -13.86
CA ARG A 29 1.46 -16.39 -13.72
C ARG A 29 1.93 -17.14 -14.97
N ALA A 30 1.09 -18.01 -15.52
CA ALA A 30 1.42 -18.75 -16.75
C ALA A 30 1.61 -17.81 -17.95
N ALA A 31 0.80 -16.75 -18.06
CA ALA A 31 0.95 -15.72 -19.08
C ALA A 31 2.26 -14.94 -18.88
N LYS A 32 2.64 -14.64 -17.63
CA LYS A 32 3.94 -14.03 -17.29
C LYS A 32 5.13 -14.90 -17.73
N GLU A 33 5.04 -16.22 -17.52
CA GLU A 33 6.09 -17.18 -17.88
C GLU A 33 6.21 -17.37 -19.40
N ALA A 34 5.10 -17.24 -20.12
CA ALA A 34 5.06 -17.32 -21.59
C ALA A 34 5.39 -15.99 -22.29
N GLY A 35 5.14 -14.85 -21.65
CA GLY A 35 5.37 -13.52 -22.19
C GLY A 35 6.74 -12.93 -21.88
N THR A 36 7.01 -11.76 -22.45
CA THR A 36 8.33 -11.08 -22.37
C THR A 36 8.40 -9.95 -21.34
N SER A 37 7.32 -9.75 -20.57
CA SER A 37 7.11 -8.56 -19.74
C SER A 37 6.57 -8.92 -18.35
N PRO A 38 6.94 -8.14 -17.31
CA PRO A 38 6.37 -8.33 -15.98
C PRO A 38 4.95 -7.78 -15.84
N LYS A 39 4.43 -7.05 -16.83
CA LYS A 39 3.09 -6.44 -16.81
C LYS A 39 2.03 -7.48 -17.14
N ILE A 40 1.35 -7.98 -16.11
CA ILE A 40 0.30 -8.99 -16.23
C ILE A 40 -1.02 -8.55 -15.65
N LEU A 41 -2.09 -9.12 -16.18
CA LEU A 41 -3.47 -8.96 -15.74
C LEU A 41 -4.13 -10.32 -15.69
N PHE A 42 -5.13 -10.46 -14.84
CA PHE A 42 -5.91 -11.68 -14.73
C PHE A 42 -7.28 -11.35 -14.18
N GLY A 43 -8.24 -12.21 -14.50
CA GLY A 43 -9.58 -12.14 -13.95
C GLY A 43 -10.56 -13.01 -14.75
N THR A 44 -11.78 -12.52 -14.94
CA THR A 44 -12.83 -13.25 -15.65
C THR A 44 -13.03 -12.72 -17.07
N PHE A 45 -13.29 -13.65 -17.98
CA PHE A 45 -13.53 -13.43 -19.39
C PHE A 45 -14.94 -13.92 -19.71
N ALA A 46 -15.80 -13.00 -20.13
CA ALA A 46 -17.15 -13.28 -20.60
C ALA A 46 -17.30 -12.80 -22.04
N THR A 47 -18.11 -13.51 -22.82
CA THR A 47 -18.46 -13.10 -24.18
C THR A 47 -19.96 -13.13 -24.29
N GLU A 48 -20.54 -11.99 -24.64
CA GLU A 48 -21.96 -11.82 -24.91
C GLU A 48 -22.09 -11.22 -26.30
N GLU A 49 -22.68 -11.98 -27.22
CA GLU A 49 -22.81 -11.60 -28.64
C GLU A 49 -21.47 -11.20 -29.29
N LYS A 50 -21.29 -9.91 -29.60
CA LYS A 50 -20.07 -9.32 -30.17
C LYS A 50 -19.19 -8.58 -29.13
N VAL A 51 -19.52 -8.66 -27.85
CA VAL A 51 -18.81 -7.96 -26.76
C VAL A 51 -18.06 -8.94 -25.88
N VAL A 52 -16.75 -8.74 -25.76
CA VAL A 52 -15.91 -9.42 -24.77
C VAL A 52 -15.78 -8.53 -23.56
N THR A 53 -16.18 -9.04 -22.40
CA THR A 53 -16.01 -8.37 -21.11
C THR A 53 -14.87 -9.03 -20.33
N LEU A 54 -13.84 -8.24 -20.03
CA LEU A 54 -12.73 -8.59 -19.15
C LEU A 54 -12.94 -7.95 -17.79
N THR A 55 -13.20 -8.72 -16.74
CA THR A 55 -13.22 -8.18 -15.37
C THR A 55 -11.88 -8.47 -14.72
N CYS A 56 -11.10 -7.43 -14.43
CA CYS A 56 -9.76 -7.55 -13.87
C CYS A 56 -9.81 -7.65 -12.33
N GLU A 57 -9.05 -8.57 -11.73
CA GLU A 57 -8.89 -8.64 -10.26
C GLU A 57 -7.88 -7.61 -9.72
N VAL A 58 -7.17 -6.93 -10.62
CA VAL A 58 -6.19 -5.87 -10.33
C VAL A 58 -6.51 -4.65 -11.18
N ALA A 59 -6.00 -3.48 -10.79
CA ALA A 59 -6.19 -2.26 -11.57
C ALA A 59 -5.77 -2.48 -13.03
N PRO A 60 -6.66 -2.22 -14.00
CA PRO A 60 -6.34 -2.37 -15.42
C PRO A 60 -5.31 -1.32 -15.84
N ILE A 61 -4.34 -1.76 -16.65
CA ILE A 61 -3.35 -0.94 -17.33
C ILE A 61 -4.02 -0.19 -18.50
N THR A 62 -3.72 1.09 -18.71
CA THR A 62 -4.27 1.85 -19.84
C THR A 62 -3.90 1.22 -21.19
N GLY A 63 -4.87 1.11 -22.10
CA GLY A 63 -4.69 0.62 -23.46
C GLY A 63 -4.83 -0.89 -23.63
N ILE A 64 -5.32 -1.61 -22.61
CA ILE A 64 -5.51 -3.08 -22.70
C ILE A 64 -6.59 -3.41 -23.71
N ALA A 65 -7.69 -2.66 -23.75
CA ALA A 65 -8.83 -3.00 -24.59
C ALA A 65 -8.41 -3.04 -26.06
N ARG A 66 -7.63 -2.05 -26.49
CA ARG A 66 -7.01 -1.98 -27.82
C ARG A 66 -6.06 -3.14 -28.09
N ARG A 67 -5.18 -3.47 -27.16
CA ARG A 67 -4.18 -4.55 -27.31
C ARG A 67 -4.84 -5.92 -27.40
N VAL A 68 -5.85 -6.18 -26.57
CA VAL A 68 -6.63 -7.41 -26.62
C VAL A 68 -7.42 -7.49 -27.91
N ARG A 69 -8.01 -6.39 -28.40
CA ARG A 69 -8.67 -6.39 -29.71
C ARG A 69 -7.68 -6.74 -30.81
N MET A 70 -6.50 -6.11 -30.87
CA MET A 70 -5.50 -6.40 -31.88
C MET A 70 -5.11 -7.89 -31.89
N LEU A 71 -4.92 -8.48 -30.71
CA LEU A 71 -4.62 -9.91 -30.57
C LEU A 71 -5.77 -10.80 -31.08
N LEU A 72 -7.02 -10.44 -30.78
CA LEU A 72 -8.20 -11.17 -31.26
C LEU A 72 -8.43 -11.00 -32.76
N ARG A 73 -8.16 -9.81 -33.32
CA ARG A 73 -8.16 -9.54 -34.76
C ARG A 73 -7.12 -10.39 -35.51
N GLN A 74 -5.93 -10.60 -34.94
CA GLN A 74 -4.95 -11.55 -35.51
C GLN A 74 -5.50 -12.99 -35.57
N ALA A 75 -6.35 -13.36 -34.62
CA ALA A 75 -7.08 -14.63 -34.62
C ALA A 75 -8.37 -14.60 -35.48
N LYS A 76 -8.59 -13.53 -36.27
CA LYS A 76 -9.77 -13.27 -37.11
C LYS A 76 -11.09 -13.16 -36.33
N LEU A 77 -11.02 -12.63 -35.11
CA LEU A 77 -12.18 -12.34 -34.26
C LEU A 77 -12.37 -10.82 -34.14
N ASN A 78 -13.47 -10.33 -34.72
CA ASN A 78 -13.87 -8.92 -34.69
C ASN A 78 -14.89 -8.73 -33.55
N LEU A 79 -14.41 -8.24 -32.40
CA LEU A 79 -15.18 -8.13 -31.17
C LEU A 79 -14.90 -6.79 -30.50
N THR A 80 -15.92 -6.20 -29.89
CA THR A 80 -15.82 -5.03 -29.02
C THR A 80 -15.28 -5.48 -27.66
N ILE A 81 -14.30 -4.75 -27.11
CA ILE A 81 -13.63 -5.12 -25.86
C ILE A 81 -14.03 -4.14 -24.77
N ARG A 82 -14.61 -4.66 -23.69
CA ARG A 82 -14.95 -3.91 -22.49
C ARG A 82 -14.10 -4.41 -21.32
N VAL A 83 -13.36 -3.51 -20.69
CA VAL A 83 -12.51 -3.80 -19.53
C VAL A 83 -13.14 -3.19 -18.29
N LEU A 84 -13.40 -4.03 -17.30
CA LEU A 84 -13.88 -3.65 -15.98
C LEU A 84 -12.74 -3.74 -14.96
N GLY A 85 -12.66 -2.74 -14.08
CA GLY A 85 -11.75 -2.74 -12.96
C GLY A 85 -12.14 -3.74 -11.85
N PRO A 86 -11.33 -3.85 -10.78
CA PRO A 86 -11.61 -4.72 -9.64
C PRO A 86 -12.92 -4.39 -8.91
N ASP A 87 -13.38 -3.15 -9.01
CA ASP A 87 -14.63 -2.67 -8.42
C ASP A 87 -15.85 -2.88 -9.34
N GLY A 88 -15.65 -3.42 -10.54
CA GLY A 88 -16.70 -3.65 -11.54
C GLY A 88 -17.06 -2.43 -12.39
N GLU A 89 -16.41 -1.29 -12.17
CA GLU A 89 -16.56 -0.09 -13.02
C GLU A 89 -15.86 -0.27 -14.37
N VAL A 90 -16.41 0.37 -15.41
CA VAL A 90 -15.84 0.34 -16.76
C VAL A 90 -14.58 1.20 -16.78
N ALA A 91 -13.43 0.56 -16.91
CA ALA A 91 -12.13 1.24 -16.96
C ALA A 91 -11.75 1.66 -18.39
N GLU A 92 -12.09 0.83 -19.37
CA GLU A 92 -11.79 1.09 -20.78
C GLU A 92 -12.83 0.36 -21.63
N GLU A 93 -13.43 1.06 -22.60
CA GLU A 93 -14.25 0.44 -23.63
C GLU A 93 -13.64 0.82 -24.97
N ASP A 94 -13.32 -0.18 -25.76
CA ASP A 94 -12.84 0.01 -27.12
C ASP A 94 -13.90 -0.62 -28.03
N ARG A 95 -14.47 0.18 -28.93
CA ARG A 95 -15.49 -0.25 -29.91
C ARG A 95 -14.90 -0.68 -31.25
N ASP A 96 -15.47 -1.73 -31.81
CA ASP A 96 -15.10 -2.19 -33.15
C ASP A 96 -15.76 -1.27 -34.18
N ASP A 97 -15.06 -0.20 -34.56
CA ASP A 97 -15.47 0.66 -35.68
C ASP A 97 -15.06 -0.06 -36.98
N GLU A 98 -16.05 -0.57 -37.71
CA GLU A 98 -15.89 -1.47 -38.86
C GLU A 98 -15.37 -0.78 -40.15
N ASP A 99 -14.65 0.36 -40.09
CA ASP A 99 -14.22 1.12 -41.29
C ASP A 99 -12.82 1.78 -41.21
N GLU A 100 -11.81 1.15 -40.59
CA GLU A 100 -10.41 1.60 -40.71
C GLU A 100 -9.48 0.44 -41.08
N ASP A 101 -9.52 0.06 -42.36
CA ASP A 101 -8.42 -0.62 -43.04
C ASP A 101 -7.68 0.43 -43.90
N GLU A 102 -6.51 0.90 -43.44
CA GLU A 102 -5.32 1.13 -44.29
C GLU A 102 -4.10 1.50 -43.42
N ASP A 103 -2.95 0.91 -43.77
CA ASP A 103 -1.65 1.01 -43.12
C ASP A 103 -1.17 2.45 -42.82
N ALA A 104 -0.62 2.67 -41.62
CA ALA A 104 0.39 3.72 -41.40
C ALA A 104 1.32 3.36 -40.24
N GLU A 105 2.47 2.77 -40.57
CA GLU A 105 3.69 2.90 -39.76
C GLU A 105 4.30 4.31 -39.94
N ALA A 106 4.94 4.78 -38.87
CA ALA A 106 6.00 5.79 -38.77
C ALA A 106 5.65 7.29 -38.59
N GLU A 107 6.06 7.76 -37.40
CA GLU A 107 6.76 9.01 -37.04
C GLU A 107 6.14 10.41 -37.30
N ALA A 108 6.04 11.14 -36.17
CA ALA A 108 6.24 12.58 -35.91
C ALA A 108 6.06 13.61 -37.04
N GLU A 109 5.17 14.59 -36.84
CA GLU A 109 5.47 15.99 -36.51
C GLU A 109 4.17 16.82 -36.38
N ALA A 110 4.29 17.99 -35.73
CA ALA A 110 3.22 18.90 -35.34
C ALA A 110 2.66 19.74 -36.51
N GLU A 111 1.36 20.07 -36.48
CA GLU A 111 0.86 21.45 -36.31
C GLU A 111 -0.67 21.57 -36.42
N SER A 112 -1.21 22.35 -35.48
CA SER A 112 -2.39 23.24 -35.46
C SER A 112 -3.48 23.17 -36.56
N GLY A 113 -4.74 23.17 -36.11
CA GLY A 113 -5.92 23.42 -36.93
C GLY A 113 -7.23 23.47 -36.13
N GLU A 114 -7.47 24.61 -35.49
CA GLU A 114 -8.66 25.07 -34.75
C GLU A 114 -10.04 24.83 -35.43
N GLN A 115 -11.07 24.36 -34.70
CA GLN A 115 -12.20 25.18 -34.18
C GLN A 115 -13.43 24.39 -33.69
N ALA A 116 -13.79 24.64 -32.41
CA ALA A 116 -15.10 24.72 -31.72
C ALA A 116 -16.17 23.63 -31.95
N SER A 117 -16.82 23.00 -30.95
CA SER A 117 -17.43 23.45 -29.69
C SER A 117 -17.97 22.19 -28.97
N GLY A 118 -18.01 21.96 -27.66
CA GLY A 118 -17.72 22.72 -26.45
C GLY A 118 -18.21 21.88 -25.25
N GLY A 119 -17.42 21.83 -24.17
CA GLY A 119 -17.81 21.20 -22.90
C GLY A 119 -16.66 20.47 -22.18
N GLY A 120 -15.70 21.21 -21.63
CA GLY A 120 -14.69 20.68 -20.69
C GLY A 120 -15.29 20.33 -19.31
N PRO A 121 -14.48 19.81 -18.34
CA PRO A 121 -13.03 20.02 -18.22
C PRO A 121 -12.19 18.74 -18.04
N ASP A 122 -11.00 18.68 -18.64
CA ASP A 122 -9.72 18.47 -17.92
C ASP A 122 -8.50 18.69 -18.87
N GLU A 123 -8.20 19.95 -19.19
CA GLU A 123 -6.96 20.36 -19.89
C GLU A 123 -5.79 20.60 -18.90
N SER A 124 -5.97 20.36 -17.60
CA SER A 124 -4.97 20.73 -16.59
C SER A 124 -3.82 19.73 -16.46
N ALA A 125 -4.01 18.46 -16.79
CA ALA A 125 -3.02 17.41 -16.56
C ALA A 125 -1.90 17.37 -17.61
N ALA A 126 -2.21 17.64 -18.88
CA ALA A 126 -1.23 17.58 -19.98
C ALA A 126 -0.25 18.76 -19.98
N ASP A 127 -0.68 19.94 -19.52
CA ASP A 127 0.19 21.11 -19.36
C ASP A 127 1.08 21.01 -18.11
N GLN A 128 0.62 20.34 -17.06
CA GLN A 128 1.41 20.06 -15.86
C GLN A 128 2.57 19.09 -16.13
N ASP A 129 2.34 18.02 -16.91
CA ASP A 129 3.39 17.05 -17.27
C ASP A 129 4.50 17.68 -18.14
N ARG A 130 4.15 18.61 -19.05
CA ARG A 130 5.14 19.38 -19.81
C ARG A 130 5.91 20.38 -18.95
N GLY A 131 5.22 21.04 -18.02
CA GLY A 131 5.84 21.98 -17.07
C GLY A 131 6.84 21.29 -16.14
N ASP A 132 6.48 20.12 -15.61
CA ASP A 132 7.32 19.36 -14.68
C ASP A 132 8.54 18.74 -15.37
N ALA A 133 8.41 18.31 -16.62
CA ALA A 133 9.54 17.80 -17.40
C ALA A 133 10.60 18.88 -17.66
N ALA A 134 10.17 20.10 -18.02
CA ALA A 134 11.06 21.23 -18.24
C ALA A 134 11.69 21.74 -16.92
N ALA A 135 10.90 21.79 -15.84
CA ALA A 135 11.39 22.16 -14.52
C ALA A 135 12.41 21.14 -13.98
N TYR A 136 12.20 19.85 -14.25
CA TYR A 136 13.16 18.80 -13.91
C TYR A 136 14.50 19.01 -14.63
N ASP A 137 14.47 19.21 -15.95
CA ASP A 137 15.71 19.35 -16.74
C ASP A 137 16.51 20.58 -16.33
N GLY A 138 15.83 21.72 -16.15
CA GLY A 138 16.48 22.95 -15.68
C GLY A 138 17.14 22.78 -14.32
N LEU A 139 16.41 22.21 -13.34
CA LEU A 139 16.93 22.04 -11.99
C LEU A 139 18.07 21.02 -11.92
N ARG A 140 17.98 19.93 -12.69
CA ARG A 140 19.04 18.93 -12.77
C ARG A 140 20.33 19.53 -13.31
N ASP A 141 20.24 20.29 -14.39
CA ASP A 141 21.41 20.90 -15.01
C ASP A 141 22.06 21.95 -14.09
N GLU A 142 21.25 22.72 -13.36
CA GLU A 142 21.72 23.65 -12.33
C GLU A 142 22.49 22.92 -11.22
N ILE A 143 21.92 21.85 -10.66
CA ILE A 143 22.58 21.05 -9.61
C ILE A 143 23.89 20.42 -10.11
N VAL A 144 23.91 19.94 -11.36
CA VAL A 144 25.12 19.34 -11.96
C VAL A 144 26.19 20.41 -12.21
N ALA A 145 25.82 21.62 -12.64
CA ALA A 145 26.73 22.74 -12.80
C ALA A 145 27.31 23.16 -11.45
N LEU A 146 26.45 23.35 -10.44
CA LEU A 146 26.81 23.78 -9.10
C LEU A 146 27.70 22.75 -8.39
N GLY A 147 27.41 21.45 -8.52
CA GLY A 147 28.27 20.39 -8.03
C GLY A 147 29.62 20.26 -8.76
N ARG A 148 29.72 20.71 -10.01
CA ARG A 148 30.99 20.76 -10.76
C ARG A 148 31.82 21.95 -10.33
N ASP A 149 31.20 23.11 -10.21
CA ASP A 149 31.88 24.38 -9.92
C ASP A 149 32.39 24.42 -8.48
N HIS A 150 31.65 23.82 -7.54
CA HIS A 150 32.03 23.72 -6.12
C HIS A 150 32.64 22.36 -5.75
N ARG A 151 33.11 21.58 -6.73
CA ARG A 151 33.62 20.23 -6.46
C ARG A 151 34.81 20.19 -5.50
N ALA A 152 35.64 21.22 -5.48
CA ALA A 152 36.78 21.34 -4.56
C ALA A 152 36.36 21.69 -3.12
N GLU A 153 35.15 22.24 -2.95
CA GLU A 153 34.57 22.66 -1.67
C GLU A 153 33.65 21.57 -1.09
N LEU A 154 33.20 20.64 -1.93
CA LEU A 154 32.41 19.47 -1.53
C LEU A 154 33.30 18.38 -0.91
N SER A 155 32.89 17.87 0.24
CA SER A 155 33.49 16.65 0.80
C SER A 155 33.22 15.43 -0.10
N ASP A 156 34.07 14.41 -0.02
CA ASP A 156 33.88 13.15 -0.75
C ASP A 156 32.52 12.51 -0.48
N GLN A 157 32.00 12.66 0.75
CA GLN A 157 30.68 12.17 1.15
C GLN A 157 29.55 12.97 0.50
N ALA A 158 29.68 14.29 0.40
CA ALA A 158 28.71 15.15 -0.27
C ALA A 158 28.69 14.88 -1.79
N ALA A 159 29.86 14.72 -2.41
CA ALA A 159 29.98 14.36 -3.83
C ALA A 159 29.37 12.98 -4.14
N ALA A 160 29.59 11.99 -3.27
CA ALA A 160 28.99 10.66 -3.42
C ALA A 160 27.45 10.68 -3.29
N ARG A 161 26.92 11.46 -2.33
CA ARG A 161 25.48 11.64 -2.15
C ARG A 161 24.84 12.36 -3.34
N LEU A 162 25.45 13.43 -3.82
CA LEU A 162 24.99 14.17 -4.99
C LEU A 162 24.86 13.25 -6.22
N SER A 163 25.89 12.45 -6.49
CA SER A 163 25.86 11.46 -7.58
C SER A 163 24.75 10.41 -7.41
N ALA A 164 24.53 9.93 -6.19
CA ALA A 164 23.48 8.94 -5.90
C ALA A 164 22.06 9.52 -6.10
N VAL A 165 21.82 10.76 -5.67
CA VAL A 165 20.52 11.43 -5.81
C VAL A 165 20.22 11.74 -7.27
N LEU A 166 21.19 12.25 -8.03
CA LEU A 166 21.02 12.48 -9.47
C LEU A 166 20.66 11.19 -10.21
N LYS A 167 21.30 10.07 -9.87
CA LYS A 167 20.99 8.76 -10.45
C LYS A 167 19.57 8.29 -10.08
N ALA A 168 19.13 8.52 -8.84
CA ALA A 168 17.80 8.15 -8.38
C ALA A 168 16.71 9.02 -9.05
N ALA A 169 16.96 10.32 -9.21
CA ALA A 169 16.09 11.23 -9.92
C ALA A 169 15.93 10.83 -11.40
N ASP A 170 17.03 10.48 -12.08
CA ASP A 170 17.00 10.06 -13.49
C ASP A 170 16.21 8.74 -13.66
N ALA A 171 16.34 7.82 -12.69
CA ALA A 171 15.55 6.60 -12.66
C ALA A 171 14.05 6.86 -12.43
N ALA A 172 13.70 7.85 -11.60
CA ALA A 172 12.31 8.27 -11.40
C ALA A 172 11.72 8.91 -12.66
N ARG A 173 12.46 9.81 -13.33
CA ARG A 173 12.06 10.39 -14.62
C ARG A 173 11.84 9.33 -15.69
N THR A 174 12.77 8.38 -15.85
CA THR A 174 12.64 7.29 -16.85
C THR A 174 11.42 6.40 -16.58
N ALA A 175 11.00 6.31 -15.31
CA ALA A 175 9.81 5.56 -14.90
C ALA A 175 8.50 6.37 -15.04
N GLY A 176 8.52 7.57 -15.60
CA GLY A 176 7.35 8.47 -15.68
C GLY A 176 6.96 9.10 -14.35
N ARG A 177 7.81 9.00 -13.31
CA ARG A 177 7.58 9.59 -11.99
C ARG A 177 8.35 10.91 -11.88
N ILE A 178 8.02 11.87 -12.74
CA ILE A 178 8.74 13.14 -12.85
C ILE A 178 8.65 13.94 -11.54
N ALA A 179 7.47 13.99 -10.91
CA ALA A 179 7.28 14.65 -9.62
C ALA A 179 8.18 14.09 -8.51
N ASP A 180 8.35 12.76 -8.44
CA ASP A 180 9.26 12.13 -7.47
C ASP A 180 10.72 12.50 -7.74
N GLY A 181 11.13 12.49 -9.01
CA GLY A 181 12.47 12.89 -9.41
C GLY A 181 12.74 14.36 -9.07
N LEU A 182 11.76 15.22 -9.29
CA LEU A 182 11.86 16.65 -9.03
C LEU A 182 11.90 16.97 -7.53
N ALA A 183 11.17 16.22 -6.70
CA ALA A 183 11.28 16.31 -5.24
C ALA A 183 12.69 15.95 -4.74
N LEU A 184 13.30 14.90 -5.30
CA LEU A 184 14.67 14.50 -4.97
C LEU A 184 15.69 15.58 -5.35
N LEU A 185 15.53 16.22 -6.51
CA LEU A 185 16.40 17.31 -6.95
C LEU A 185 16.27 18.53 -6.04
N ARG A 186 15.06 18.94 -5.68
CA ARG A 186 14.84 20.08 -4.75
C ARG A 186 15.45 19.83 -3.37
N GLN A 187 15.37 18.60 -2.87
CA GLN A 187 15.99 18.24 -1.60
C GLN A 187 17.51 18.43 -1.67
N VAL A 188 18.17 17.90 -2.71
CA VAL A 188 19.63 17.99 -2.82
C VAL A 188 20.10 19.42 -3.13
N GLN A 189 19.29 20.22 -3.84
CA GLN A 189 19.57 21.64 -4.04
C GLN A 189 19.59 22.39 -2.70
N GLY A 190 18.58 22.19 -1.83
CA GLY A 190 18.56 22.83 -0.51
C GLY A 190 19.73 22.40 0.39
N GLU A 191 20.16 21.14 0.29
CA GLU A 191 21.36 20.65 0.99
C GLU A 191 22.65 21.28 0.43
N LEU A 192 22.76 21.45 -0.89
CA LEU A 192 23.88 22.13 -1.55
C LEU A 192 23.93 23.63 -1.21
N ASP A 193 22.80 24.31 -1.26
CA ASP A 193 22.70 25.74 -0.91
C ASP A 193 23.09 25.98 0.55
N THR A 194 22.69 25.09 1.45
CA THR A 194 23.09 25.15 2.86
C THR A 194 24.59 24.91 3.01
N ALA A 195 25.14 23.90 2.32
CA ALA A 195 26.56 23.58 2.36
C ALA A 195 27.44 24.70 1.78
N LEU A 196 26.96 25.43 0.77
CA LEU A 196 27.67 26.56 0.16
C LEU A 196 27.49 27.86 0.94
N ALA A 197 26.33 28.09 1.55
CA ALA A 197 26.09 29.25 2.40
C ALA A 197 26.94 29.22 3.69
N ASP A 198 27.25 28.03 4.20
CA ASP A 198 28.12 27.82 5.36
C ASP A 198 29.64 27.91 5.03
N GLY A 199 30.01 28.17 3.77
CA GLY A 199 31.38 28.26 3.27
C GLY A 199 32.23 29.46 3.72
N GLY A 200 31.86 30.12 4.83
CA GLY A 200 32.49 31.34 5.33
C GLY A 200 33.07 31.20 6.73
N GLY A 201 33.99 30.26 6.96
CA GLY A 201 34.91 30.30 8.11
C GLY A 201 34.27 30.08 9.48
N GLY A 202 33.92 28.84 9.79
CA GLY A 202 33.69 28.40 11.16
C GLY A 202 33.97 26.92 11.27
N GLU A 203 34.96 26.54 12.08
CA GLU A 203 35.11 25.16 12.57
C GLU A 203 33.83 24.78 13.34
N ALA A 204 32.83 24.26 12.64
CA ALA A 204 31.75 23.50 13.23
C ALA A 204 31.96 22.04 12.82
N SER A 205 32.43 21.25 13.78
CA SER A 205 32.63 19.81 13.66
C SER A 205 31.32 19.12 13.33
N ASP A 206 31.12 18.71 12.08
CA ASP A 206 29.96 17.92 11.65
C ASP A 206 30.16 16.41 11.88
N GLY A 207 30.71 16.11 13.06
CA GLY A 207 30.66 14.78 13.65
C GLY A 207 29.35 14.63 14.45
N PRO A 208 28.78 13.42 14.56
CA PRO A 208 27.63 13.19 15.42
C PRO A 208 27.91 13.75 16.82
N SER A 209 27.12 14.74 17.24
CA SER A 209 27.35 15.43 18.52
C SER A 209 26.85 14.59 19.70
N ALA A 210 27.43 14.82 20.89
CA ALA A 210 26.96 14.19 22.12
C ALA A 210 25.46 14.47 22.38
N ASN A 211 24.98 15.64 21.95
CA ASN A 211 23.57 16.01 22.01
C ASN A 211 22.68 15.14 21.11
N ALA A 212 23.15 14.79 19.91
CA ALA A 212 22.40 13.92 19.00
C ALA A 212 22.26 12.50 19.56
N VAL A 213 23.30 11.97 20.20
CA VAL A 213 23.26 10.67 20.91
C VAL A 213 22.29 10.72 22.08
N ALA A 214 22.33 11.80 22.88
CA ALA A 214 21.42 12.00 24.00
C ALA A 214 19.93 12.08 23.53
N ALA A 215 19.66 12.81 22.45
CA ALA A 215 18.32 12.92 21.88
C ALA A 215 17.80 11.58 21.33
N ALA A 216 18.63 10.85 20.58
CA ALA A 216 18.27 9.52 20.06
C ALA A 216 17.97 8.52 21.20
N ARG A 217 18.76 8.58 22.28
CA ARG A 217 18.55 7.77 23.48
C ARG A 217 17.23 8.10 24.18
N ALA A 218 16.91 9.38 24.35
CA ALA A 218 15.66 9.81 24.95
C ALA A 218 14.44 9.34 24.14
N ALA A 219 14.50 9.47 22.81
CA ALA A 219 13.44 8.99 21.92
C ALA A 219 13.21 7.47 22.02
N LEU A 220 14.29 6.70 22.07
CA LEU A 220 14.23 5.24 22.19
C LEU A 220 13.65 4.78 23.53
N VAL A 221 14.01 5.43 24.64
CA VAL A 221 13.43 5.13 25.97
C VAL A 221 11.94 5.44 25.98
N ALA A 222 11.52 6.59 25.44
CA ALA A 222 10.11 6.94 25.33
C ALA A 222 9.32 5.94 24.47
N LEU A 223 9.91 5.46 23.36
CA LEU A 223 9.31 4.43 22.51
C LEU A 223 9.19 3.09 23.26
N ALA A 224 10.21 2.71 24.02
CA ALA A 224 10.21 1.49 24.82
C ALA A 224 9.18 1.51 25.94
N GLU A 225 8.97 2.64 26.60
CA GLU A 225 7.92 2.76 27.62
C GLU A 225 6.51 2.62 27.02
N ARG A 226 6.26 3.24 25.86
CA ARG A 226 4.97 3.13 25.14
C ARG A 226 4.68 1.71 24.64
N THR A 227 5.73 0.93 24.39
CA THR A 227 5.60 -0.41 23.78
C THR A 227 5.91 -1.53 24.76
N ARG A 228 6.17 -1.22 26.03
CA ARG A 228 6.60 -2.17 27.08
C ARG A 228 5.67 -3.37 27.20
N ASP A 229 4.36 -3.15 27.21
CA ASP A 229 3.36 -4.21 27.39
C ASP A 229 3.21 -5.11 26.15
N ARG A 230 3.81 -4.72 25.03
CA ARG A 230 3.81 -5.46 23.75
C ARG A 230 5.11 -6.21 23.50
N LEU A 231 6.15 -5.92 24.28
CA LEU A 231 7.46 -6.53 24.13
C LEU A 231 7.58 -7.77 25.00
N SER A 232 8.12 -8.85 24.45
CA SER A 232 8.44 -10.04 25.24
C SER A 232 9.55 -9.74 26.26
N PRO A 233 9.65 -10.50 27.36
CA PRO A 233 10.76 -10.37 28.32
C PRO A 233 12.14 -10.48 27.66
N ASP A 234 12.27 -11.33 26.64
CA ASP A 234 13.50 -11.48 25.86
C ASP A 234 13.81 -10.26 24.99
N ALA A 235 12.79 -9.62 24.40
CA ALA A 235 12.96 -8.40 23.62
C ALA A 235 13.41 -7.24 24.53
N LEU A 236 12.81 -7.10 25.71
CA LEU A 236 13.23 -6.11 26.72
C LEU A 236 14.67 -6.35 27.18
N LYS A 237 15.07 -7.61 27.39
CA LYS A 237 16.43 -7.97 27.78
C LYS A 237 17.46 -7.63 26.69
N ARG A 238 17.16 -7.94 25.42
CA ARG A 238 18.02 -7.59 24.28
C ARG A 238 18.14 -6.08 24.12
N MET A 239 17.03 -5.36 24.20
CA MET A 239 17.01 -3.89 24.14
C MET A 239 17.89 -3.26 25.23
N SER A 240 17.79 -3.74 26.47
CA SER A 240 18.64 -3.26 27.57
C SER A 240 20.13 -3.53 27.34
N ALA A 241 20.49 -4.65 26.71
CA ALA A 241 21.88 -4.98 26.40
C ALA A 241 22.44 -4.07 25.29
N GLU A 242 21.68 -3.85 24.23
CA GLU A 242 22.06 -2.99 23.11
C GLU A 242 22.14 -1.51 23.51
N LEU A 243 21.23 -1.02 24.38
CA LEU A 243 21.31 0.33 24.92
C LEU A 243 22.61 0.53 25.72
N LYS A 244 23.02 -0.47 26.51
CA LYS A 244 24.31 -0.46 27.22
C LYS A 244 25.51 -0.44 26.27
N ALA A 245 25.42 -1.16 25.14
CA ALA A 245 26.47 -1.17 24.13
C ALA A 245 26.61 0.22 23.46
N ALA A 246 25.50 0.86 23.12
CA ALA A 246 25.50 2.23 22.59
C ALA A 246 26.04 3.25 23.61
N ASP A 247 25.67 3.14 24.89
CA ASP A 247 26.22 4.00 25.96
C ASP A 247 27.74 3.80 26.13
N ALA A 248 28.25 2.59 25.92
CA ALA A 248 29.70 2.32 25.98
C ALA A 248 30.46 2.95 24.81
N LEU A 249 29.91 2.87 23.59
CA LEU A 249 30.47 3.54 22.40
C LEU A 249 30.51 5.06 22.58
N ALA A 250 29.44 5.65 23.10
CA ALA A 250 29.37 7.08 23.36
C ALA A 250 30.44 7.55 24.36
N ARG A 251 30.67 6.78 25.44
CA ARG A 251 31.73 7.08 26.43
C ARG A 251 33.14 6.90 25.89
N ALA A 252 33.32 5.99 24.93
CA ALA A 252 34.58 5.80 24.23
C ALA A 252 34.86 6.89 23.18
N GLY A 253 33.95 7.85 22.98
CA GLY A 253 34.06 8.91 21.98
C GLY A 253 33.60 8.48 20.58
N ASP A 254 33.15 7.24 20.40
CA ASP A 254 32.56 6.77 19.15
C ASP A 254 31.07 7.15 19.08
N LEU A 255 30.83 8.44 18.87
CA LEU A 255 29.49 9.01 18.78
C LEU A 255 28.74 8.51 17.52
N ALA A 256 29.47 8.17 16.45
CA ALA A 256 28.90 7.65 15.22
C ALA A 256 28.38 6.22 15.40
N GLY A 257 29.18 5.34 16.01
CA GLY A 257 28.80 3.98 16.36
C GLY A 257 27.64 3.94 17.34
N ALA A 258 27.67 4.80 18.38
CA ALA A 258 26.58 4.92 19.34
C ALA A 258 25.25 5.32 18.65
N LEU A 259 25.28 6.33 17.78
CA LEU A 259 24.10 6.84 17.09
C LEU A 259 23.56 5.83 16.06
N ALA A 260 24.43 5.13 15.35
CA ALA A 260 24.05 4.05 14.44
C ALA A 260 23.37 2.88 15.18
N GLY A 261 23.93 2.47 16.33
CA GLY A 261 23.36 1.44 17.19
C GLY A 261 21.99 1.83 17.72
N LEU A 262 21.83 3.06 18.22
CA LEU A 262 20.53 3.57 18.70
C LEU A 262 19.48 3.59 17.59
N ARG A 263 19.81 4.06 16.38
CA ARG A 263 18.88 4.07 15.23
C ARG A 263 18.49 2.66 14.80
N ALA A 264 19.43 1.73 14.79
CA ALA A 264 19.13 0.33 14.49
C ALA A 264 18.16 -0.26 15.53
N LEU A 265 18.37 0.06 16.82
CA LEU A 265 17.48 -0.37 17.89
C LEU A 265 16.09 0.24 17.77
N THR A 266 15.99 1.53 17.48
CA THR A 266 14.71 2.21 17.23
C THR A 266 13.94 1.51 16.12
N ARG A 267 14.59 1.19 15.00
CA ARG A 267 13.93 0.49 13.89
C ARG A 267 13.47 -0.92 14.26
N VAL A 268 14.28 -1.68 14.99
CA VAL A 268 13.89 -3.00 15.49
C VAL A 268 12.72 -2.87 16.46
N LEU A 269 12.72 -1.84 17.32
CA LEU A 269 11.63 -1.60 18.25
C LEU A 269 10.37 -1.19 17.51
N GLU A 270 10.45 -0.32 16.52
CA GLU A 270 9.33 0.10 15.65
C GLU A 270 8.76 -1.07 14.84
N GLN A 271 9.61 -2.02 14.45
CA GLN A 271 9.21 -3.26 13.77
C GLN A 271 8.59 -4.27 14.74
N ALA A 272 9.15 -4.40 15.95
CA ALA A 272 8.66 -5.30 16.99
C ALA A 272 7.39 -4.78 17.68
N SER A 273 7.28 -3.46 17.84
CA SER A 273 6.05 -2.76 18.20
C SER A 273 5.09 -2.66 17.02
N GLY A 274 5.65 -2.75 15.81
CA GLY A 274 5.01 -2.79 14.52
C GLY A 274 4.25 -1.52 14.17
N GLY A 275 4.46 -1.06 12.93
CA GLY A 275 3.45 -1.11 11.87
C GLY A 275 2.54 -2.36 11.92
N ALA A 276 1.96 -2.70 13.08
CA ALA A 276 1.28 -3.94 13.33
C ALA A 276 0.17 -4.07 12.31
N ASP A 277 0.30 -5.09 11.48
CA ASP A 277 -0.85 -5.66 10.82
C ASP A 277 -1.90 -5.86 11.92
N LEU A 278 -2.88 -4.95 11.94
CA LEU A 278 -3.94 -4.96 12.94
C LEU A 278 -4.91 -6.12 12.66
N LEU A 279 -4.84 -6.67 11.43
CA LEU A 279 -5.69 -7.74 10.96
C LEU A 279 -5.50 -9.02 11.80
N PRO A 280 -4.28 -9.56 12.03
CA PRO A 280 -4.05 -10.67 12.96
C PRO A 280 -4.63 -10.47 14.35
N VAL A 281 -4.57 -9.25 14.92
CA VAL A 281 -5.08 -8.96 16.27
C VAL A 281 -6.59 -9.16 16.31
N TRP A 282 -7.31 -8.59 15.34
CA TRP A 282 -8.75 -8.74 15.25
C TRP A 282 -9.18 -10.15 14.86
N THR A 283 -8.52 -10.75 13.87
CA THR A 283 -8.80 -12.12 13.42
C THR A 283 -8.67 -13.11 14.57
N ALA A 284 -7.64 -12.99 15.42
CA ALA A 284 -7.47 -13.87 16.57
C ALA A 284 -8.63 -13.74 17.58
N ALA A 285 -9.11 -12.51 17.84
CA ALA A 285 -10.27 -12.29 18.72
C ALA A 285 -11.54 -12.90 18.10
N ARG A 286 -11.71 -12.78 16.78
CA ARG A 286 -12.86 -13.35 16.04
C ARG A 286 -12.84 -14.87 16.02
N GLU A 287 -11.69 -15.48 15.76
CA GLU A 287 -11.52 -16.94 15.79
C GLU A 287 -11.83 -17.50 17.18
N ASP A 288 -11.44 -16.79 18.25
CA ASP A 288 -11.77 -17.21 19.60
C ASP A 288 -13.27 -17.14 19.88
N LEU A 289 -13.92 -16.05 19.47
CA LEU A 289 -15.37 -15.94 19.56
C LEU A 289 -16.08 -17.02 18.73
N ASP A 290 -15.64 -17.28 17.50
CA ASP A 290 -16.27 -18.26 16.62
C ASP A 290 -16.21 -19.66 17.25
N ARG A 291 -15.10 -20.03 17.91
CA ARG A 291 -15.02 -21.28 18.69
C ARG A 291 -16.07 -21.32 19.80
N GLN A 292 -16.25 -20.23 20.55
CA GLN A 292 -17.25 -20.15 21.63
C GLN A 292 -18.69 -20.26 21.08
N ILE A 293 -18.97 -19.60 19.95
CA ILE A 293 -20.27 -19.65 19.28
C ILE A 293 -20.56 -21.04 18.72
N GLU A 294 -19.58 -21.75 18.16
CA GLU A 294 -19.79 -23.13 17.68
C GLU A 294 -20.10 -24.10 18.84
N LEU A 295 -19.50 -23.91 20.01
CA LEU A 295 -19.87 -24.65 21.22
C LEU A 295 -21.31 -24.37 21.64
N LEU A 296 -21.73 -23.10 21.62
CA LEU A 296 -23.10 -22.72 21.95
C LEU A 296 -24.10 -23.30 20.93
N LYS A 297 -23.82 -23.22 19.62
CA LYS A 297 -24.64 -23.84 18.57
C LYS A 297 -24.78 -25.35 18.76
N ALA A 298 -23.70 -26.03 19.13
CA ALA A 298 -23.75 -27.46 19.43
C ALA A 298 -24.67 -27.76 20.63
N ALA A 299 -24.59 -26.96 21.69
CA ALA A 299 -25.48 -27.10 22.84
C ALA A 299 -26.95 -26.84 22.47
N LEU A 300 -27.24 -25.78 21.71
CA LEU A 300 -28.60 -25.47 21.22
C LEU A 300 -29.21 -26.64 20.43
N ARG A 301 -28.46 -27.20 19.47
CA ARG A 301 -28.91 -28.34 18.65
C ARG A 301 -29.14 -29.62 19.46
N SER A 302 -28.47 -29.78 20.61
CA SER A 302 -28.65 -30.96 21.46
C SER A 302 -30.07 -31.10 22.03
N PHE A 303 -30.79 -29.98 22.16
CA PHE A 303 -32.18 -29.95 22.63
C PHE A 303 -33.21 -30.36 21.56
N ARG A 304 -32.80 -30.48 20.29
CA ARG A 304 -33.65 -30.91 19.14
C ARG A 304 -34.96 -30.11 19.02
N HIS A 305 -34.89 -28.81 19.25
CA HIS A 305 -36.04 -27.91 19.13
C HIS A 305 -35.90 -27.07 17.85
N PRO A 306 -36.92 -27.00 16.98
CA PRO A 306 -36.81 -26.36 15.66
C PRO A 306 -36.42 -24.88 15.73
N ASP A 307 -36.89 -24.14 16.76
CA ASP A 307 -36.50 -22.74 16.93
C ASP A 307 -35.05 -22.58 17.40
N LEU A 308 -34.53 -23.51 18.23
CA LEU A 308 -33.13 -23.47 18.66
C LEU A 308 -32.19 -23.83 17.51
N ASP A 309 -32.62 -24.73 16.62
CA ASP A 309 -31.90 -25.02 15.39
C ASP A 309 -31.84 -23.79 14.48
N ARG A 310 -32.96 -23.06 14.32
CA ARG A 310 -32.99 -21.82 13.54
C ARG A 310 -32.07 -20.75 14.14
N ILE A 311 -32.05 -20.58 15.47
CA ILE A 311 -31.14 -19.66 16.15
C ILE A 311 -29.68 -20.07 15.90
N ALA A 312 -29.37 -21.36 15.98
CA ALA A 312 -28.04 -21.89 15.72
C ALA A 312 -27.59 -21.71 14.26
N GLU A 313 -28.52 -21.69 13.30
CA GLU A 313 -28.25 -21.46 11.88
C GLU A 313 -27.97 -19.99 11.54
N VAL A 314 -28.77 -19.06 12.07
CA VAL A 314 -28.62 -17.62 11.81
C VAL A 314 -27.23 -17.12 12.25
N GLY A 315 -26.75 -17.63 13.39
CA GLY A 315 -25.38 -17.41 13.88
C GLY A 315 -25.05 -15.97 14.25
N PHE A 316 -23.79 -15.73 14.61
CA PHE A 316 -23.33 -14.43 15.08
C PHE A 316 -23.30 -13.35 13.99
N ASN A 317 -23.14 -13.72 12.72
CA ASN A 317 -23.00 -12.75 11.63
C ASN A 317 -24.25 -11.86 11.47
N ALA A 318 -25.46 -12.42 11.69
CA ALA A 318 -26.70 -11.65 11.62
C ALA A 318 -26.79 -10.57 12.72
N PHE A 319 -26.14 -10.79 13.86
CA PHE A 319 -26.11 -9.82 14.95
C PHE A 319 -25.18 -8.63 14.65
N THR A 320 -24.09 -8.86 13.91
CA THR A 320 -23.11 -7.79 13.65
C THR A 320 -23.60 -6.71 12.70
N ASP A 321 -24.69 -6.94 11.96
CA ASP A 321 -25.33 -5.95 11.09
C ASP A 321 -24.33 -5.25 10.15
N GLY A 322 -23.45 -6.04 9.52
CA GLY A 322 -22.40 -5.56 8.62
C GLY A 322 -21.22 -4.83 9.28
N ARG A 323 -21.27 -4.51 10.57
CA ARG A 323 -20.20 -3.79 11.29
C ARG A 323 -18.88 -4.55 11.30
N ASN A 324 -18.91 -5.88 11.37
CA ASN A 324 -17.70 -6.71 11.25
C ASN A 324 -17.06 -6.60 9.86
N THR A 325 -17.87 -6.61 8.80
CA THR A 325 -17.38 -6.43 7.43
C THR A 325 -16.77 -5.05 7.24
N ALA A 326 -17.42 -4.00 7.76
CA ALA A 326 -16.91 -2.64 7.71
C ALA A 326 -15.58 -2.48 8.46
N LEU A 327 -15.45 -3.07 9.65
CA LEU A 327 -14.19 -3.06 10.41
C LEU A 327 -13.07 -3.80 9.66
N MET A 328 -13.35 -4.99 9.11
CA MET A 328 -12.37 -5.73 8.32
C MET A 328 -11.90 -4.93 7.09
N ALA A 329 -12.82 -4.29 6.37
CA ALA A 329 -12.48 -3.45 5.22
C ALA A 329 -11.56 -2.28 5.63
N ALA A 330 -11.89 -1.58 6.72
CA ALA A 330 -11.06 -0.50 7.23
C ALA A 330 -9.66 -0.99 7.64
N LEU A 331 -9.55 -2.16 8.26
CA LEU A 331 -8.27 -2.75 8.64
C LEU A 331 -7.44 -3.16 7.41
N PHE A 332 -8.07 -3.67 6.34
CA PHE A 332 -7.39 -3.96 5.07
C PHE A 332 -6.89 -2.69 4.39
N ASP A 333 -7.73 -1.66 4.29
CA ASP A 333 -7.36 -0.35 3.74
C ASP A 333 -6.16 0.23 4.50
N PHE A 334 -6.21 0.19 5.84
CA PHE A 334 -5.12 0.67 6.69
C PHE A 334 -3.83 -0.14 6.53
N LYS A 335 -3.94 -1.47 6.36
CA LYS A 335 -2.79 -2.34 6.08
C LYS A 335 -2.14 -2.01 4.74
N GLN A 336 -2.94 -1.72 3.71
CA GLN A 336 -2.44 -1.37 2.39
C GLN A 336 -1.82 0.04 2.36
N SER A 337 -2.44 0.99 3.07
CA SER A 337 -2.02 2.39 3.09
C SER A 337 -2.20 2.99 4.50
N PRO A 338 -1.17 2.94 5.37
CA PRO A 338 -1.27 3.36 6.77
C PRO A 338 -1.19 4.88 6.94
N THR A 339 -2.15 5.59 6.36
CA THR A 339 -2.30 7.06 6.44
C THR A 339 -3.15 7.48 7.65
N PRO A 340 -3.05 8.74 8.10
CA PRO A 340 -3.95 9.26 9.15
C PRO A 340 -5.43 9.13 8.79
N GLN A 341 -5.78 9.28 7.51
CA GLN A 341 -7.14 9.10 7.02
C GLN A 341 -7.60 7.63 7.15
N ALA A 342 -6.74 6.67 6.80
CA ALA A 342 -7.05 5.26 6.97
C ALA A 342 -7.16 4.87 8.46
N ALA A 343 -6.29 5.43 9.33
CA ALA A 343 -6.40 5.26 10.77
C ALA A 343 -7.75 5.78 11.32
N ALA A 344 -8.18 6.96 10.86
CA ALA A 344 -9.47 7.53 11.24
C ALA A 344 -10.67 6.67 10.79
N LYS A 345 -10.58 6.00 9.62
CA LYS A 345 -11.60 5.03 9.19
C LYS A 345 -11.68 3.82 10.12
N VAL A 346 -10.53 3.31 10.58
CA VAL A 346 -10.49 2.20 11.55
C VAL A 346 -11.11 2.63 12.88
N GLU A 347 -10.74 3.80 13.42
CA GLU A 347 -11.36 4.33 14.65
C GLU A 347 -12.88 4.48 14.52
N ALA A 348 -13.36 5.02 13.39
CA ALA A 348 -14.79 5.15 13.15
C ALA A 348 -15.50 3.79 13.09
N ALA A 349 -14.87 2.78 12.48
CA ALA A 349 -15.40 1.42 12.45
C ALA A 349 -15.41 0.76 13.84
N ILE A 350 -14.38 0.99 14.66
CA ILE A 350 -14.32 0.55 16.06
C ILE A 350 -15.47 1.16 16.85
N ALA A 351 -15.66 2.48 16.78
CA ALA A 351 -16.71 3.17 17.53
C ALA A 351 -18.12 2.64 17.19
N ARG A 352 -18.41 2.40 15.91
CA ARG A 352 -19.68 1.78 15.48
C ARG A 352 -19.86 0.36 15.99
N TYR A 353 -18.76 -0.41 16.09
CA TYR A 353 -18.80 -1.76 16.64
C TYR A 353 -19.07 -1.72 18.14
N GLU A 354 -18.44 -0.79 18.87
CA GLU A 354 -18.70 -0.61 20.30
C GLU A 354 -20.11 -0.14 20.61
N GLU A 355 -20.71 0.69 19.76
CA GLU A 355 -22.12 1.04 19.88
C GLU A 355 -23.00 -0.21 19.87
N LEU A 356 -22.74 -1.14 18.94
CA LEU A 356 -23.43 -2.43 18.90
C LEU A 356 -23.20 -3.25 20.18
N LEU A 357 -21.97 -3.25 20.70
CA LEU A 357 -21.68 -3.91 21.97
C LEU A 357 -22.47 -3.24 23.10
N GLY A 358 -22.57 -1.92 23.15
CA GLY A 358 -23.30 -1.20 24.19
C GLY A 358 -24.83 -1.28 24.07
N SER A 359 -25.39 -1.63 22.90
CA SER A 359 -26.79 -1.34 22.57
C SER A 359 -27.83 -2.41 22.93
N GLY A 360 -27.54 -3.54 23.59
CA GLY A 360 -28.63 -4.51 23.79
C GLY A 360 -28.43 -5.69 24.73
N SER A 361 -29.57 -6.09 25.31
CA SER A 361 -29.79 -7.30 26.13
C SER A 361 -29.47 -8.60 25.39
N VAL A 362 -29.51 -8.59 24.05
CA VAL A 362 -29.24 -9.78 23.24
C VAL A 362 -27.82 -10.31 23.46
N LEU A 363 -26.83 -9.44 23.68
CA LEU A 363 -25.48 -9.88 24.01
C LEU A 363 -25.39 -10.50 25.39
N ASP A 364 -26.19 -9.99 26.33
CA ASP A 364 -26.29 -10.57 27.66
C ASP A 364 -26.95 -11.97 27.56
N ASP A 365 -27.91 -12.17 26.65
CA ASP A 365 -28.47 -13.49 26.38
C ASP A 365 -27.44 -14.49 25.81
N TYR A 366 -26.39 -14.02 25.12
CA TYR A 366 -25.28 -14.87 24.68
C TYR A 366 -24.32 -15.18 25.84
N ASP A 367 -23.88 -14.16 26.57
CA ASP A 367 -22.89 -14.31 27.65
C ASP A 367 -23.46 -15.07 28.85
N ASP A 368 -24.71 -14.80 29.22
CA ASP A 368 -25.47 -15.41 30.33
C ASP A 368 -26.50 -16.45 29.84
N ASN A 369 -26.16 -17.19 28.78
CA ASN A 369 -27.08 -18.18 28.21
C ASN A 369 -27.38 -19.34 29.19
N PRO A 370 -28.62 -19.89 29.17
CA PRO A 370 -29.03 -20.95 30.10
C PRO A 370 -28.53 -22.35 29.73
N PHE A 371 -27.74 -22.50 28.65
CA PHE A 371 -27.37 -23.81 28.10
C PHE A 371 -26.08 -24.38 28.70
N GLY A 372 -25.52 -23.72 29.73
CA GLY A 372 -24.32 -24.17 30.43
C GLY A 372 -23.03 -24.03 29.61
N VAL A 373 -23.08 -23.33 28.47
CA VAL A 373 -21.91 -23.01 27.66
C VAL A 373 -21.45 -21.62 28.03
N ARG A 374 -20.21 -21.47 28.48
CA ARG A 374 -19.65 -20.15 28.75
C ARG A 374 -19.28 -19.47 27.44
N VAL A 375 -19.94 -18.34 27.16
CA VAL A 375 -19.57 -17.42 26.08
C VAL A 375 -19.14 -16.10 26.74
N THR A 376 -18.11 -15.48 26.18
CA THR A 376 -17.49 -14.24 26.67
C THR A 376 -17.40 -13.23 25.54
N LEU A 377 -18.47 -13.12 24.76
CA LEU A 377 -18.53 -12.38 23.51
C LEU A 377 -18.19 -10.91 23.72
N ARG A 378 -18.86 -10.25 24.67
CA ARG A 378 -18.60 -8.84 24.97
C ARG A 378 -17.15 -8.63 25.36
N GLN A 379 -16.65 -9.44 26.31
CA GLN A 379 -15.29 -9.33 26.80
C GLN A 379 -14.24 -9.57 25.71
N THR A 380 -14.40 -10.62 24.90
CA THR A 380 -13.47 -10.99 23.83
C THR A 380 -13.41 -9.91 22.75
N LEU A 381 -14.57 -9.40 22.31
CA LEU A 381 -14.62 -8.37 21.27
C LEU A 381 -14.13 -7.01 21.78
N THR A 382 -14.54 -6.58 22.98
CA THR A 382 -14.03 -5.34 23.58
C THR A 382 -12.52 -5.36 23.71
N ARG A 383 -11.94 -6.47 24.20
CA ARG A 383 -10.48 -6.62 24.28
C ARG A 383 -9.81 -6.55 22.90
N GLY A 384 -10.42 -7.13 21.87
CA GLY A 384 -9.96 -7.03 20.49
C GLY A 384 -9.94 -5.59 19.99
N LEU A 385 -11.04 -4.86 20.20
CA LEU A 385 -11.19 -3.45 19.82
C LEU A 385 -10.21 -2.53 20.57
N ASP A 386 -10.01 -2.75 21.86
CA ASP A 386 -9.02 -2.03 22.67
C ASP A 386 -7.60 -2.24 22.14
N ALA A 387 -7.27 -3.48 21.76
CA ALA A 387 -5.97 -3.79 21.17
C ALA A 387 -5.77 -3.10 19.82
N LEU A 388 -6.83 -3.00 19.00
CA LEU A 388 -6.80 -2.23 17.75
C LEU A 388 -6.54 -0.75 18.01
N ARG A 389 -7.30 -0.11 18.92
CA ARG A 389 -7.09 1.30 19.29
C ARG A 389 -5.69 1.56 19.79
N ALA A 390 -5.21 0.71 20.69
CA ALA A 390 -3.85 0.83 21.20
C ALA A 390 -2.84 0.77 20.03
N GLY A 391 -3.10 -0.04 19.00
CA GLY A 391 -2.31 -0.10 17.77
C GLY A 391 -2.36 1.15 16.89
N LEU A 392 -3.40 1.99 17.02
CA LEU A 392 -3.58 3.25 16.28
C LEU A 392 -2.95 4.46 16.99
N VAL A 393 -2.84 4.45 18.32
CA VAL A 393 -2.25 5.56 19.09
C VAL A 393 -0.80 5.84 18.66
N GLY A 394 -0.56 7.08 18.22
CA GLY A 394 0.74 7.55 17.72
C GLY A 394 0.85 7.67 16.20
N ARG A 395 -0.25 7.48 15.46
CA ARG A 395 -0.31 7.55 13.98
C ARG A 395 -1.32 8.55 13.41
N GLY A 396 -2.05 9.24 14.28
CA GLY A 396 -3.04 10.27 13.93
C GLY A 396 -2.47 11.67 13.95
#